data_AF-W6K934-F1
#
_entry.id   AF-W6K934-F1
#
_cell.length_a   1.000
_cell.length_b   1.000
_cell.length_c   1.000
_cell.angle_alpha   90.00
_cell.angle_beta   90.00
_cell.angle_gamma   90.00
#
_symmetry.space_group_name_H-M   'P 1'
#
loop_
_entity.id
_entity.type
_entity.pdbx_description
1 polymer ?
#
loop_
_entity_poly.entity_id
_entity_poly.type
_entity_poly.pdbx_seq_one_letter_code
_entity_poly.pdbx_strand_id
1 'polypeptide(L)'
;MENLMKQAFDALHTLPEADQQRIAYEIIERVEDKSEWDGLVASPEAQDWLEWGARKVLKIYAKATKKMAMQFVTIPLDGMQRSGAYWDSFEELPGEIRKLAEKNFKTWKTNPNAPGLRFKQIHKDLPVYSFRVGMKHRTVGVEAEDGALIWFWVGSFETFAAASVA
;
A
#
# COMPACT_ATOMS: atom_id res chain seq x y z
N MET A 1 15.62 -27.10 -12.31
CA MET A 1 15.28 -25.66 -12.25
C MET A 1 15.46 -25.10 -10.83
N GLU A 2 15.07 -25.83 -9.78
CA GLU A 2 15.28 -25.44 -8.36
C GLU A 2 16.75 -25.09 -8.01
N ASN A 3 17.72 -25.90 -8.45
CA ASN A 3 19.14 -25.65 -8.15
C ASN A 3 19.66 -24.34 -8.75
N LEU A 4 19.17 -23.97 -9.94
CA LEU A 4 19.57 -22.74 -10.64
C LEU A 4 18.97 -21.50 -9.96
N MET A 5 17.71 -21.58 -9.52
CA MET A 5 17.05 -20.48 -8.79
C MET A 5 17.69 -20.26 -7.42
N LYS A 6 18.05 -21.34 -6.73
CA LYS A 6 18.78 -21.25 -5.46
C LYS A 6 20.16 -20.62 -5.65
N GLN A 7 20.91 -21.05 -6.67
CA GLN A 7 22.20 -20.46 -7.01
C GLN A 7 22.10 -18.98 -7.38
N ALA A 8 21.07 -18.59 -8.15
CA ALA A 8 20.81 -17.19 -8.49
C ALA A 8 20.46 -16.36 -7.26
N PHE A 9 19.68 -16.91 -6.32
CA PHE A 9 19.31 -16.23 -5.07
C PHE A 9 20.52 -16.06 -4.13
N ASP A 10 21.31 -17.12 -3.95
CA ASP A 10 22.53 -17.10 -3.15
C ASP A 10 23.54 -16.11 -3.76
N ALA A 11 23.68 -16.07 -5.09
CA ALA A 11 24.53 -15.11 -5.79
C ALA A 11 24.00 -13.67 -5.74
N LEU A 12 22.67 -13.47 -5.67
CA LEU A 12 22.10 -12.13 -5.49
C LEU A 12 22.54 -11.53 -4.16
N HIS A 13 22.55 -12.32 -3.08
CA HIS A 13 22.88 -11.81 -1.74
C HIS A 13 24.36 -11.47 -1.56
N THR A 14 25.24 -11.88 -2.48
CA THR A 14 26.66 -11.52 -2.45
C THR A 14 26.98 -10.21 -3.18
N LEU A 15 26.02 -9.64 -3.93
CA LEU A 15 26.20 -8.37 -4.65
C LEU A 15 26.12 -7.15 -3.73
N PRO A 16 26.68 -6.00 -4.13
CA PRO A 16 26.44 -4.72 -3.44
C PRO A 16 24.94 -4.40 -3.36
N GLU A 17 24.51 -3.72 -2.30
CA GLU A 17 23.09 -3.43 -2.05
C GLU A 17 22.41 -2.69 -3.22
N ALA A 18 23.12 -1.76 -3.86
CA ALA A 18 22.63 -1.05 -5.03
C ALA A 18 22.31 -2.00 -6.21
N ASP A 19 23.14 -3.03 -6.44
CA ASP A 19 22.92 -4.02 -7.49
C ASP A 19 21.81 -5.00 -7.14
N GLN A 20 21.71 -5.40 -5.87
CA GLN A 20 20.59 -6.20 -5.39
C GLN A 20 19.26 -5.49 -5.62
N GLN A 21 19.20 -4.20 -5.30
CA GLN A 21 18.02 -3.37 -5.50
C GLN A 21 17.70 -3.20 -7.00
N ARG A 22 18.71 -2.96 -7.84
CA ARG A 22 18.54 -2.86 -9.30
C ARG A 22 18.02 -4.17 -9.91
N ILE A 23 18.59 -5.31 -9.55
CA ILE A 23 18.17 -6.62 -10.08
C ILE A 23 16.78 -6.99 -9.57
N ALA A 24 16.50 -6.76 -8.30
CA ALA A 24 15.15 -6.93 -7.75
C ALA A 24 14.14 -6.06 -8.51
N TYR A 25 14.50 -4.82 -8.85
CA TYR A 25 13.70 -3.93 -9.68
C TYR A 25 13.46 -4.49 -11.08
N GLU A 26 14.52 -4.92 -11.78
CA GLU A 26 14.39 -5.50 -13.14
C GLU A 26 13.52 -6.76 -13.16
N ILE A 27 13.62 -7.62 -12.13
CA ILE A 27 12.77 -8.80 -11.97
C ILE A 27 11.32 -8.37 -11.73
N ILE A 28 11.09 -7.41 -10.83
CA ILE A 28 9.77 -6.85 -10.54
C ILE A 28 9.15 -6.21 -11.79
N GLU A 29 9.92 -5.47 -12.58
CA GLU A 29 9.47 -4.87 -13.84
C GLU A 29 9.09 -5.87 -14.91
N ARG A 30 9.82 -6.98 -15.01
CA ARG A 30 9.60 -7.98 -16.06
C ARG A 30 8.56 -9.02 -15.70
N VAL A 31 8.40 -9.33 -14.42
CA VAL A 31 7.46 -10.37 -13.94
C VAL A 31 6.07 -9.79 -13.71
N GLU A 32 5.95 -8.49 -13.44
CA GLU A 32 4.65 -7.86 -13.21
C GLU A 32 4.05 -7.38 -14.53
N ASP A 33 2.94 -7.99 -14.92
CA ASP A 33 2.06 -7.46 -15.96
C ASP A 33 1.57 -6.08 -15.47
N LYS A 34 2.22 -5.02 -15.97
CA LYS A 34 1.94 -3.62 -15.60
C LYS A 34 0.47 -3.23 -15.80
N SER A 35 -0.31 -4.05 -16.50
CA SER A 35 -1.70 -3.79 -16.89
C SER A 35 -2.75 -4.16 -15.83
N GLU A 36 -2.54 -5.19 -15.00
CA GLU A 36 -3.65 -5.77 -14.22
C GLU A 36 -4.12 -4.83 -13.11
N TRP A 37 -3.20 -4.36 -12.25
CA TRP A 37 -3.55 -3.41 -11.18
C TRP A 37 -4.05 -2.09 -11.73
N ASP A 38 -3.41 -1.57 -12.79
CA ASP A 38 -3.71 -0.27 -13.35
C ASP A 38 -5.07 -0.26 -14.06
N GLY A 39 -5.40 -1.35 -14.76
CA GLY A 39 -6.72 -1.57 -15.33
C GLY A 39 -7.80 -1.75 -14.26
N LEU A 40 -7.49 -2.50 -13.19
CA LEU A 40 -8.45 -2.74 -12.10
C LEU A 40 -8.82 -1.44 -11.38
N VAL A 41 -7.84 -0.61 -10.99
CA VAL A 41 -8.16 0.66 -10.31
C VAL A 41 -8.81 1.67 -11.25
N ALA A 42 -8.59 1.59 -12.55
CA ALA A 42 -9.18 2.49 -13.53
C ALA A 42 -10.66 2.21 -13.84
N SER A 43 -11.22 1.09 -13.35
CA SER A 43 -12.64 0.80 -13.56
C SER A 43 -13.54 1.83 -12.86
N PRO A 44 -14.73 2.14 -13.40
CA PRO A 44 -15.67 3.06 -12.74
C PRO A 44 -16.02 2.63 -11.31
N GLU A 45 -16.29 1.34 -11.12
CA GLU A 45 -16.67 0.76 -9.81
C GLU A 45 -15.52 0.91 -8.81
N ALA A 46 -14.28 0.68 -9.25
CA ALA A 46 -13.11 0.90 -8.43
C ALA A 46 -12.94 2.37 -8.05
N GLN A 47 -13.12 3.32 -8.98
CA GLN A 47 -13.02 4.74 -8.67
C GLN A 47 -14.10 5.17 -7.65
N ASP A 48 -15.33 4.70 -7.81
CA ASP A 48 -16.42 4.99 -6.87
C ASP A 48 -16.12 4.42 -5.47
N TRP A 49 -15.59 3.19 -5.39
CA TRP A 49 -15.19 2.58 -4.14
C TRP A 49 -14.03 3.33 -3.46
N LEU A 50 -13.03 3.74 -4.23
CA LEU A 50 -11.89 4.53 -3.75
C LEU A 50 -12.35 5.88 -3.19
N GLU A 51 -13.24 6.57 -3.91
CA GLU A 51 -13.83 7.83 -3.46
C GLU A 51 -14.63 7.66 -2.17
N TRP A 52 -15.50 6.65 -2.10
CA TRP A 52 -16.29 6.36 -0.91
C TRP A 52 -15.42 6.06 0.31
N GLY A 53 -14.39 5.20 0.13
CA GLY A 53 -13.47 4.80 1.20
C GLY A 53 -12.69 5.99 1.73
N ALA A 54 -12.13 6.79 0.81
CA ALA A 54 -11.42 8.03 1.11
C ALA A 54 -12.29 9.00 1.93
N ARG A 55 -13.51 9.29 1.48
CA ARG A 55 -14.44 10.21 2.16
C ARG A 55 -14.76 9.75 3.58
N LYS A 56 -15.00 8.45 3.78
CA LYS A 56 -15.28 7.89 5.11
C LYS A 56 -14.11 8.07 6.06
N VAL A 57 -12.90 7.73 5.60
CA VAL A 57 -11.68 7.77 6.40
C VAL A 57 -11.32 9.20 6.76
N LEU A 58 -11.37 10.13 5.81
CA LEU A 58 -11.12 11.55 6.04
C LEU A 58 -12.10 12.15 7.07
N LYS A 59 -13.38 11.77 7.00
CA LYS A 59 -14.39 12.21 7.99
C LYS A 59 -14.09 11.71 9.40
N ILE A 60 -13.60 10.48 9.55
CA ILE A 60 -13.22 9.93 10.85
C ILE A 60 -11.96 10.63 11.35
N TYR A 61 -10.96 10.79 10.49
CA TYR A 61 -9.70 11.47 10.80
C TYR A 61 -9.93 12.92 11.26
N ALA A 62 -10.69 13.70 10.50
CA ALA A 62 -11.03 15.09 10.84
C ALA A 62 -11.75 15.23 12.19
N LYS A 63 -12.62 14.26 12.55
CA LYS A 63 -13.27 14.23 13.87
C LYS A 63 -12.26 13.94 14.98
N ALA A 64 -11.35 12.99 14.76
CA ALA A 64 -10.34 12.61 15.74
C ALA A 64 -9.36 13.77 15.99
N THR A 65 -8.82 14.37 14.93
CA THR A 65 -7.87 15.50 15.03
C THR A 65 -8.52 16.72 15.70
N LYS A 66 -9.76 17.08 15.32
CA LYS A 66 -10.51 18.16 15.98
C LYS A 66 -10.71 17.90 17.48
N LYS A 67 -11.08 16.67 17.85
CA LYS A 67 -11.26 16.29 19.27
C LYS A 67 -9.96 16.43 20.06
N MET A 68 -8.83 16.02 19.49
CA MET A 68 -7.53 16.10 20.16
C MET A 68 -7.02 17.52 20.29
N ALA A 69 -7.20 18.36 19.26
CA ALA A 69 -6.91 19.78 19.32
C ALA A 69 -7.68 20.46 20.47
N MET A 70 -8.92 20.05 20.71
CA MET A 70 -9.72 20.52 21.85
C MET A 70 -9.26 19.97 23.20
N GLN A 71 -8.60 18.81 23.24
CA GLN A 71 -8.16 18.13 24.46
C GLN A 71 -6.68 18.41 24.82
N PHE A 72 -5.98 19.26 24.04
CA PHE A 72 -4.54 19.59 24.22
C PHE A 72 -3.63 18.35 24.29
N VAL A 73 -3.95 17.30 23.54
CA VAL A 73 -3.13 16.07 23.47
C VAL A 73 -2.33 16.08 22.17
N THR A 74 -1.00 16.05 22.27
CA THR A 74 -0.11 15.73 21.14
C THR A 74 0.05 14.22 21.05
N ILE A 75 -0.57 13.58 20.06
CA ILE A 75 -0.26 12.18 19.71
C ILE A 75 0.69 12.22 18.51
N PRO A 76 1.75 11.39 18.49
CA PRO A 76 2.55 11.23 17.30
C PRO A 76 1.66 10.76 16.13
N LEU A 77 1.85 11.39 14.96
CA LEU A 77 1.08 11.10 13.73
C LEU A 77 1.12 9.61 13.32
N ASP A 78 2.13 8.86 13.78
CA ASP A 78 2.38 7.48 13.40
C ASP A 78 1.26 6.50 13.78
N GLY A 79 0.56 6.76 14.89
CA GLY A 79 -0.53 5.92 15.39
C GLY A 79 -1.82 6.00 14.58
N MET A 80 -1.97 7.02 13.72
CA MET A 80 -3.21 7.27 12.97
C MET A 80 -3.12 6.97 11.47
N GLN A 81 -1.95 6.53 11.00
CA GLN A 81 -1.73 6.28 9.57
C GLN A 81 -2.50 5.06 9.06
N ARG A 82 -3.06 4.21 9.91
CA ARG A 82 -3.85 3.04 9.52
C ARG A 82 -5.20 3.06 10.22
N SER A 83 -6.27 3.19 9.45
CA SER A 83 -7.64 3.24 9.97
C SER A 83 -8.13 1.85 10.44
N GLY A 84 -9.27 1.80 11.14
CA GLY A 84 -9.89 0.53 11.51
C GLY A 84 -10.15 -0.39 10.32
N ALA A 85 -10.66 0.16 9.21
CA ALA A 85 -10.91 -0.60 7.98
C ALA A 85 -9.64 -1.22 7.38
N TYR A 86 -8.48 -0.58 7.57
CA TYR A 86 -7.21 -1.18 7.19
C TYR A 86 -6.97 -2.45 8.00
N TRP A 87 -7.15 -2.38 9.32
CA TRP A 87 -6.92 -3.52 10.20
C TRP A 87 -7.87 -4.68 9.93
N ASP A 88 -9.14 -4.40 9.63
CA ASP A 88 -10.12 -5.41 9.23
C ASP A 88 -9.60 -6.20 8.02
N SER A 89 -9.17 -5.52 6.95
CA SER A 89 -8.60 -6.17 5.77
C SER A 89 -7.23 -6.82 6.02
N PHE A 90 -6.42 -6.25 6.93
CA PHE A 90 -5.11 -6.78 7.28
C PHE A 90 -5.20 -8.11 8.03
N GLU A 91 -6.20 -8.28 8.88
CA GLU A 91 -6.42 -9.50 9.66
C GLU A 91 -6.80 -10.70 8.79
N GLU A 92 -7.46 -10.46 7.66
CA GLU A 92 -7.82 -11.47 6.66
C GLU A 92 -6.61 -11.98 5.85
N LEU A 93 -5.47 -11.27 5.90
CA LEU A 93 -4.29 -11.64 5.11
C LEU A 93 -3.57 -12.88 5.66
N PRO A 94 -3.04 -13.75 4.76
CA PRO A 94 -2.12 -14.81 5.14
C PRO A 94 -0.92 -14.27 5.92
N GLY A 95 -0.40 -15.06 6.87
CA GLY A 95 0.67 -14.63 7.78
C GLY A 95 1.92 -14.07 7.07
N GLU A 96 2.33 -14.69 5.96
CA GLU A 96 3.47 -14.21 5.17
C GLU A 96 3.20 -12.87 4.48
N ILE A 97 1.96 -12.62 4.04
CA ILE A 97 1.57 -11.34 3.44
C ILE A 97 1.47 -10.25 4.50
N ARG A 98 1.00 -10.56 5.72
CA ARG A 98 1.03 -9.61 6.86
C ARG A 98 2.45 -9.16 7.19
N LYS A 99 3.41 -10.08 7.24
CA LYS A 99 4.85 -9.76 7.44
C LYS A 99 5.36 -8.82 6.34
N LEU A 100 4.98 -9.09 5.09
CA LEU A 100 5.37 -8.29 3.94
C LEU A 100 4.73 -6.90 3.95
N ALA A 101 3.45 -6.79 4.33
CA ALA A 101 2.74 -5.53 4.50
C ALA A 101 3.41 -4.66 5.58
N GLU A 102 3.74 -5.24 6.74
CA GLU A 102 4.49 -4.54 7.79
C GLU A 102 5.88 -4.08 7.34
N LYS A 103 6.63 -4.94 6.63
CA LYS A 103 7.93 -4.59 6.08
C LYS A 103 7.83 -3.41 5.13
N ASN A 104 6.93 -3.48 4.15
CA ASN A 104 6.80 -2.44 3.13
C ASN A 104 6.18 -1.16 3.68
N PHE A 105 5.30 -1.25 4.69
CA PHE A 105 4.82 -0.08 5.41
C PHE A 105 5.96 0.66 6.12
N LYS A 106 6.89 -0.07 6.77
CA LYS A 106 8.09 0.54 7.36
C LYS A 106 8.98 1.18 6.30
N THR A 107 9.21 0.51 5.17
CA THR A 107 9.96 1.07 4.03
C THR A 107 9.29 2.32 3.49
N TRP A 108 7.97 2.33 3.34
CA TRP A 108 7.23 3.50 2.87
C TRP A 108 7.41 4.69 3.82
N LYS A 109 7.37 4.47 5.14
CA LYS A 109 7.58 5.57 6.11
C LYS A 109 8.98 6.19 6.02
N THR A 110 10.01 5.41 5.68
CA THR A 110 11.40 5.91 5.63
C THR A 110 11.81 6.37 4.24
N ASN A 111 11.29 5.74 3.19
CA ASN A 111 11.59 6.04 1.80
C ASN A 111 10.38 5.72 0.90
N PRO A 112 9.39 6.63 0.80
CA PRO A 112 8.23 6.45 -0.08
C PRO A 112 8.60 6.24 -1.55
N ASN A 113 9.75 6.78 -1.97
CA ASN A 113 10.28 6.71 -3.33
C ASN A 113 11.03 5.41 -3.63
N ALA A 114 11.05 4.45 -2.69
CA ALA A 114 11.67 3.15 -2.92
C ALA A 114 11.03 2.47 -4.16
N PRO A 115 11.80 2.15 -5.22
CA PRO A 115 11.25 1.68 -6.49
C PRO A 115 10.34 0.45 -6.38
N GLY A 116 10.64 -0.45 -5.43
CA GLY A 116 9.84 -1.66 -5.19
C GLY A 116 8.45 -1.39 -4.61
N LEU A 117 8.22 -0.22 -4.01
CA LEU A 117 6.90 0.17 -3.51
C LEU A 117 5.97 0.60 -4.63
N ARG A 118 6.51 1.16 -5.73
CA ARG A 118 5.71 1.79 -6.80
C ARG A 118 4.60 2.69 -6.24
N PHE A 119 4.95 3.50 -5.24
CA PHE A 119 4.01 4.40 -4.59
C PHE A 119 3.50 5.43 -5.60
N LYS A 120 2.18 5.48 -5.80
CA LYS A 120 1.55 6.37 -6.78
C LYS A 120 0.11 6.72 -6.44
N GLN A 121 -0.40 7.80 -7.01
CA GLN A 121 -1.81 8.14 -7.00
C GLN A 121 -2.58 7.19 -7.94
N ILE A 122 -3.75 6.73 -7.51
CA ILE A 122 -4.59 5.75 -8.23
C ILE A 122 -6.02 6.24 -8.49
N HIS A 123 -6.42 7.38 -7.94
CA HIS A 123 -7.71 8.01 -8.24
C HIS A 123 -7.51 9.23 -9.13
N LYS A 124 -8.46 9.49 -10.04
CA LYS A 124 -8.38 10.59 -11.03
C LYS A 124 -8.27 11.98 -10.39
N ASP A 125 -9.11 12.26 -9.40
CA ASP A 125 -9.34 13.63 -8.89
C ASP A 125 -9.07 13.78 -7.38
N LEU A 126 -8.82 12.67 -6.67
CA LEU A 126 -8.70 12.63 -5.22
C LEU A 126 -7.29 12.14 -4.86
N PRO A 127 -6.72 12.59 -3.74
CA PRO A 127 -5.37 12.22 -3.34
C PRO A 127 -5.37 10.81 -2.70
N VAL A 128 -5.81 9.83 -3.47
CA VAL A 128 -5.84 8.41 -3.10
C VAL A 128 -4.64 7.73 -3.72
N TYR A 129 -3.84 7.10 -2.87
CA TYR A 129 -2.57 6.50 -3.24
C TYR A 129 -2.54 5.01 -2.95
N SER A 130 -1.64 4.33 -3.64
CA SER A 130 -1.34 2.92 -3.42
C SER A 130 0.16 2.66 -3.43
N PHE A 131 0.59 1.71 -2.61
CA PHE A 131 1.90 1.07 -2.77
C PHE A 131 1.79 -0.46 -2.76
N ARG A 132 2.84 -1.09 -3.28
CA ARG A 132 3.00 -2.52 -3.40
C ARG A 132 3.33 -3.17 -2.07
N VAL A 133 2.51 -4.12 -1.68
CA VAL A 133 2.80 -5.05 -0.59
C VAL A 133 3.51 -6.27 -1.17
N GLY A 134 2.88 -6.98 -2.11
CA GLY A 134 3.44 -8.17 -2.76
C GLY A 134 3.14 -8.17 -4.25
N MET A 135 3.43 -9.27 -4.95
CA MET A 135 3.20 -9.32 -6.41
C MET A 135 1.75 -8.97 -6.77
N LYS A 136 0.78 -9.64 -6.15
CA LYS A 136 -0.66 -9.40 -6.33
C LYS A 136 -1.33 -8.67 -5.17
N HIS A 137 -0.55 -8.07 -4.28
CA HIS A 137 -1.08 -7.42 -3.07
C HIS A 137 -0.72 -5.95 -3.03
N ARG A 138 -1.69 -5.13 -2.66
CA ARG A 138 -1.60 -3.68 -2.60
C ARG A 138 -2.18 -3.17 -1.31
N THR A 139 -1.81 -1.95 -0.97
CA THR A 139 -2.53 -1.15 0.01
C THR A 139 -3.07 0.12 -0.64
N VAL A 140 -4.12 0.69 -0.05
CA VAL A 140 -4.76 1.92 -0.49
C VAL A 140 -4.92 2.85 0.71
N GLY A 141 -4.61 4.12 0.49
CA GLY A 141 -4.73 5.18 1.48
C GLY A 141 -5.08 6.52 0.83
N VAL A 142 -5.49 7.47 1.66
CA VAL A 142 -5.86 8.83 1.25
C VAL A 142 -5.03 9.85 2.03
N GLU A 143 -4.62 10.92 1.37
CA GLU A 143 -3.96 12.06 2.00
C GLU A 143 -5.01 13.04 2.56
N ALA A 144 -4.84 13.40 3.83
CA ALA A 144 -5.61 14.46 4.46
C ALA A 144 -5.03 15.84 4.13
N GLU A 145 -5.81 16.90 4.41
CA GLU A 145 -5.42 18.28 4.12
C GLU A 145 -4.13 18.73 4.84
N ASP A 146 -3.77 18.08 5.95
CA ASP A 146 -2.54 18.33 6.71
C ASP A 146 -1.33 17.51 6.22
N GLY A 147 -1.48 16.78 5.10
CA GLY A 147 -0.45 15.94 4.50
C GLY A 147 -0.31 14.56 5.15
N ALA A 148 -1.16 14.20 6.11
CA ALA A 148 -1.15 12.86 6.68
C ALA A 148 -1.73 11.83 5.70
N LEU A 149 -1.00 10.75 5.43
CA LEU A 149 -1.52 9.60 4.67
C LEU A 149 -2.19 8.61 5.62
N ILE A 150 -3.48 8.33 5.39
CA ILE A 150 -4.28 7.36 6.13
C ILE A 150 -4.63 6.19 5.22
N TRP A 151 -4.01 5.05 5.50
CA TRP A 151 -4.26 3.78 4.86
C TRP A 151 -5.56 3.17 5.39
N PHE A 152 -6.38 2.66 4.48
CA PHE A 152 -7.70 2.13 4.83
C PHE A 152 -8.01 0.77 4.24
N TRP A 153 -7.13 0.24 3.39
CA TRP A 153 -7.29 -1.10 2.85
C TRP A 153 -5.95 -1.72 2.51
N VAL A 154 -5.86 -3.04 2.65
CA VAL A 154 -4.77 -3.87 2.16
C VAL A 154 -5.31 -5.23 1.74
N GLY A 155 -4.90 -5.73 0.59
CA GLY A 155 -5.48 -6.96 0.04
C GLY A 155 -4.88 -7.38 -1.27
N SER A 156 -5.45 -8.45 -1.85
CA SER A 156 -5.09 -8.93 -3.18
C SER A 156 -5.87 -8.18 -4.26
N PHE A 157 -5.51 -8.36 -5.53
CA PHE A 157 -6.32 -7.87 -6.64
C PHE A 157 -7.74 -8.45 -6.63
N GLU A 158 -7.89 -9.72 -6.24
CA GLU A 158 -9.20 -10.38 -6.17
C GLU A 158 -10.07 -9.77 -5.06
N THR A 159 -9.52 -9.56 -3.86
CA THR A 159 -10.29 -8.95 -2.77
C THR A 159 -10.60 -7.48 -3.05
N PHE A 160 -9.72 -6.78 -3.78
CA PHE A 160 -10.01 -5.43 -4.25
C PHE A 160 -11.16 -5.42 -5.26
N ALA A 161 -11.11 -6.28 -6.27
CA ALA A 161 -12.16 -6.39 -7.28
C ALA A 161 -13.51 -6.71 -6.63
N ALA A 162 -13.54 -7.67 -5.69
CA ALA A 162 -14.73 -8.00 -4.93
C ALA A 162 -15.26 -6.83 -4.09
N ALA A 163 -14.37 -6.07 -3.44
CA ALA A 163 -14.76 -4.90 -2.65
C ALA A 163 -15.31 -3.76 -3.53
N SER A 164 -14.77 -3.57 -4.73
CA SER A 164 -15.15 -2.47 -5.63
C SER A 164 -16.55 -2.62 -6.22
N VAL A 165 -17.10 -3.84 -6.28
CA VAL A 165 -18.41 -4.12 -6.88
C VAL A 165 -19.52 -4.37 -5.85
N ALA A 166 -19.20 -4.34 -4.56
CA ALA A 166 -20.10 -4.63 -3.44
C ALA A 166 -20.79 -3.36 -2.90
#